data_AF-A0A8T6ZX05-F1
#
_entry.id   AF-A0A8T6ZX05-F1
#
_cell.length_a   1.000
_cell.length_b   1.000
_cell.length_c   1.000
_cell.angle_alpha   90.00
_cell.angle_beta   90.00
_cell.angle_gamma   90.00
#
_symmetry.space_group_name_H-M   'P 1'
#
loop_
_entity.id
_entity.type
_entity.pdbx_description
1 polymer ?
#
loop_
_entity_poly.entity_id
_entity_poly.type
_entity_poly.pdbx_seq_one_letter_code
_entity_poly.pdbx_strand_id
1 'polypeptide(L)'
;PIRIVPAKTVDLEVPADAEIVVEGLIDTELLEPEGPFGESHGYVALEDFNLSMQITAITCKSKPVFASIISQVTPSESSVLKRVAYEPLFLAHLLDELKVAGILQVTMHEALSNIRPVIFLRFADGTARDEVWKGLHGAATLQAQCGKIVIAVSEDIDPHNLDAIFWSLAYRSRAAEDLEIVRDRKVGHGPKSGRGASDSGFLIDATRKHDLPPLALPSQTYMEAAREIWEELGLPQLQVRAPWHGYSLGDWNETWERFAQQAVAGRWDENGEQTYARRRGGMKPETPARDVEGDD
;
A
#
# COMPACT_ATOMS: atom_id res chain seq x y z
N PRO A 1 -5.25 -1.07 -33.55
CA PRO A 1 -3.97 -0.36 -33.78
C PRO A 1 -4.21 1.14 -33.67
N ILE A 2 -3.24 1.91 -33.15
CA ILE A 2 -3.32 3.39 -33.10
C ILE A 2 -3.09 3.95 -34.51
N ARG A 3 -3.87 4.97 -34.93
CA ARG A 3 -3.69 5.64 -36.23
C ARG A 3 -2.55 6.65 -36.15
N ILE A 4 -1.66 6.63 -37.13
CA ILE A 4 -0.45 7.47 -37.19
C ILE A 4 -0.31 8.16 -38.55
N VAL A 5 0.36 9.30 -38.59
CA VAL A 5 0.70 10.06 -39.79
C VAL A 5 2.12 10.64 -39.70
N PRO A 6 2.82 10.87 -40.83
CA PRO A 6 4.11 11.55 -40.82
C PRO A 6 4.00 12.99 -40.28
N ALA A 7 4.97 13.39 -39.46
CA ALA A 7 5.19 14.78 -39.05
C ALA A 7 5.57 15.66 -40.27
N LYS A 8 5.47 16.98 -40.12
CA LYS A 8 5.71 17.94 -41.21
C LYS A 8 7.18 18.29 -41.43
N THR A 9 7.96 18.34 -40.36
CA THR A 9 9.30 18.94 -40.34
C THR A 9 10.38 18.03 -39.76
N VAL A 10 9.98 16.91 -39.15
CA VAL A 10 10.89 15.90 -38.59
C VAL A 10 10.52 14.51 -39.11
N ASP A 11 11.49 13.61 -39.17
CA ASP A 11 11.29 12.22 -39.65
C ASP A 11 10.72 11.32 -38.54
N LEU A 12 9.52 11.67 -38.07
CA LEU A 12 8.80 10.95 -37.02
C LEU A 12 7.32 10.78 -37.41
N GLU A 13 6.69 9.75 -36.86
CA GLU A 13 5.24 9.54 -36.97
C GLU A 13 4.54 9.99 -35.67
N VAL A 14 3.38 10.63 -35.81
CA VAL A 14 2.58 11.13 -34.69
C VAL A 14 1.16 10.58 -34.74
N PRO A 15 0.44 10.47 -33.60
CA PRO A 15 -0.95 10.03 -33.59
C PRO A 15 -1.82 10.93 -34.47
N ALA A 16 -2.50 10.34 -35.45
CA ALA A 16 -3.35 11.06 -36.41
C ALA A 16 -4.50 11.83 -35.75
N ASP A 17 -4.89 11.39 -34.55
CA ASP A 17 -6.00 11.91 -33.77
C ASP A 17 -5.59 12.93 -32.69
N ALA A 18 -4.30 13.29 -32.61
CA ALA A 18 -3.80 14.29 -31.66
C ALA A 18 -4.51 15.65 -31.83
N GLU A 19 -4.79 16.32 -30.72
CA GLU A 19 -5.37 17.67 -30.73
C GLU A 19 -4.36 18.71 -31.23
N ILE A 20 -3.14 18.62 -30.72
CA ILE A 20 -2.00 19.52 -30.97
C ILE A 20 -0.73 18.66 -31.05
N VAL A 21 0.12 18.92 -32.04
CA VAL A 21 1.45 18.33 -32.21
C VAL A 21 2.47 19.47 -32.29
N VAL A 22 3.49 19.42 -31.44
CA VAL A 22 4.62 20.34 -31.46
C VAL A 22 5.83 19.57 -32.00
N GLU A 23 6.35 20.00 -33.15
CA GLU A 23 7.51 19.42 -33.81
C GLU A 23 8.72 20.34 -33.63
N GLY A 24 9.91 19.74 -33.53
CA GLY A 24 11.13 20.52 -33.31
C GLY A 24 12.35 19.65 -33.09
N LEU A 25 13.47 20.33 -32.83
CA LEU A 25 14.77 19.73 -32.57
C LEU A 25 15.19 20.06 -31.14
N ILE A 26 15.75 19.08 -30.45
CA ILE A 26 16.35 19.29 -29.12
C ILE A 26 17.80 19.70 -29.32
N ASP A 27 18.22 20.81 -28.73
CA ASP A 27 19.62 21.25 -28.75
C ASP A 27 20.45 20.32 -27.86
N THR A 28 21.52 19.73 -28.42
CA THR A 28 22.40 18.81 -27.69
C THR A 28 23.66 19.48 -27.14
N GLU A 29 23.86 20.77 -27.44
CA GLU A 29 25.03 21.56 -27.04
C GLU A 29 24.68 22.64 -26.02
N LEU A 30 23.48 23.21 -26.12
CA LEU A 30 22.99 24.27 -25.22
C LEU A 30 21.90 23.76 -24.27
N LEU A 31 21.93 24.29 -23.06
CA LEU A 31 20.90 24.08 -22.04
C LEU A 31 20.30 25.43 -21.65
N GLU A 32 19.05 25.42 -21.21
CA GLU A 32 18.36 26.58 -20.66
C GLU A 32 17.91 26.33 -19.21
N PRO A 33 17.83 27.37 -18.37
CA PRO A 33 17.28 27.23 -17.02
C PRO A 33 15.79 26.83 -17.09
N GLU A 34 15.43 25.73 -16.41
CA GLU A 34 14.08 25.19 -16.28
C GLU A 34 13.66 25.14 -14.81
N GLY A 35 12.38 25.41 -14.55
CA GLY A 35 11.82 25.53 -13.20
C GLY A 35 11.76 27.00 -12.72
N PRO A 36 11.36 27.23 -11.45
CA PRO A 36 10.96 26.23 -10.48
C PRO A 36 9.61 25.58 -10.82
N PHE A 37 9.42 24.33 -10.39
CA PHE A 37 8.21 23.56 -10.71
C PHE A 37 7.72 22.70 -9.53
N GLY A 38 6.41 22.58 -9.38
CA GLY A 38 5.79 21.76 -8.33
C GLY A 38 5.90 20.27 -8.63
N GLU A 39 6.66 19.53 -7.82
CA GLU A 39 6.91 18.12 -8.08
C GLU A 39 5.98 17.18 -7.31
N SER A 40 5.73 16.03 -7.92
CA SER A 40 4.84 14.98 -7.38
C SER A 40 5.32 14.34 -6.07
N HIS A 41 6.59 14.55 -5.69
CA HIS A 41 7.13 14.16 -4.37
C HIS A 41 6.90 15.24 -3.28
N GLY A 42 6.14 16.30 -3.58
CA GLY A 42 5.71 17.31 -2.60
C GLY A 42 6.70 18.44 -2.32
N TYR A 43 7.80 18.52 -3.07
CA TYR A 43 8.74 19.64 -2.99
C TYR A 43 8.69 20.45 -4.29
N VAL A 44 9.10 21.72 -4.23
CA VAL A 44 9.34 22.52 -5.43
C VAL A 44 10.72 22.16 -5.95
N ALA A 45 10.81 21.69 -7.20
CA ALA A 45 12.08 21.62 -7.91
C ALA A 45 12.58 23.05 -8.14
N LEU A 46 13.83 23.30 -7.80
CA LEU A 46 14.49 24.56 -8.09
C LEU A 46 15.02 24.56 -9.52
N GLU A 47 15.44 25.73 -9.97
CA GLU A 47 15.97 25.91 -11.31
C GLU A 47 17.17 24.99 -11.58
N ASP A 48 17.13 24.29 -12.70
CA ASP A 48 18.22 23.46 -13.23
C ASP A 48 18.36 23.70 -14.74
N PHE A 49 19.57 23.51 -15.27
CA PHE A 49 19.77 23.56 -16.72
C PHE A 49 19.23 22.28 -17.39
N ASN A 50 18.32 22.43 -18.34
CA ASN A 50 17.71 21.34 -19.07
C ASN A 50 17.75 21.57 -20.60
N LEU A 51 17.39 20.54 -21.35
CA LEU A 51 17.40 20.55 -22.82
C LEU A 51 16.34 21.51 -23.36
N SER A 52 16.74 22.45 -24.22
CA SER A 52 15.82 23.35 -24.92
C SER A 52 15.36 22.74 -26.25
N MET A 53 14.11 22.99 -26.63
CA MET A 53 13.54 22.56 -27.91
C MET A 53 13.35 23.74 -28.87
N GLN A 54 14.00 23.70 -30.02
CA GLN A 54 13.70 24.60 -31.14
C GLN A 54 12.48 24.09 -31.91
N ILE A 55 11.36 24.80 -31.78
CA ILE A 55 10.11 24.46 -32.48
C ILE A 55 10.24 24.75 -33.98
N THR A 56 9.96 23.75 -34.81
CA THR A 56 9.97 23.84 -36.28
C THR A 56 8.56 23.88 -36.88
N ALA A 57 7.58 23.28 -36.21
CA ALA A 57 6.17 23.38 -36.60
C ALA A 57 5.23 23.14 -35.39
N ILE A 58 4.05 23.75 -35.45
CA ILE A 58 2.92 23.39 -34.59
C ILE A 58 1.74 23.06 -35.51
N THR A 59 1.22 21.83 -35.42
CA THR A 59 0.02 21.41 -36.15
C THR A 59 -1.09 21.07 -35.18
N CYS A 60 -2.34 21.34 -35.55
CA CYS A 60 -3.49 21.12 -34.66
C CYS A 60 -4.79 20.91 -35.45
N LYS A 61 -5.82 20.41 -34.76
CA LYS A 61 -7.19 20.38 -35.30
C LYS A 61 -7.73 21.80 -35.46
N SER A 62 -8.80 21.96 -36.23
CA SER A 62 -9.43 23.28 -36.46
C SER A 62 -9.98 23.94 -35.19
N LYS A 63 -10.33 23.14 -34.18
CA LYS A 63 -10.75 23.57 -32.84
C LYS A 63 -10.07 22.69 -31.79
N PRO A 64 -8.79 22.94 -31.50
CA PRO A 64 -8.00 22.03 -30.68
C PRO A 64 -8.36 22.17 -29.20
N VAL A 65 -8.33 21.06 -28.48
CA VAL A 65 -8.42 21.02 -27.02
C VAL A 65 -7.01 20.87 -26.43
N PHE A 66 -6.59 21.84 -25.63
CA PHE A 66 -5.33 21.75 -24.90
C PHE A 66 -5.52 20.94 -23.61
N ALA A 67 -5.13 19.67 -23.64
CA ALA A 67 -5.12 18.82 -22.46
C ALA A 67 -3.89 19.13 -21.60
N SER A 68 -4.11 19.44 -20.33
CA SER A 68 -3.05 19.74 -19.37
C SER A 68 -3.30 18.99 -18.06
N ILE A 69 -2.22 18.68 -17.34
CA ILE A 69 -2.25 18.17 -15.98
C ILE A 69 -1.42 19.11 -15.10
N ILE A 70 -1.90 19.37 -13.89
CA ILE A 70 -1.16 20.19 -12.93
C ILE A 70 -0.38 19.24 -12.03
N SER A 71 0.95 19.31 -12.11
CA SER A 71 1.80 18.59 -11.16
C SER A 71 1.82 19.33 -9.84
N GLN A 72 1.59 18.59 -8.77
CA GLN A 72 1.60 19.09 -7.40
C GLN A 72 1.88 17.93 -6.43
N VAL A 73 1.95 18.26 -5.14
CA VAL A 73 1.99 17.24 -4.08
C VAL A 73 0.86 16.23 -4.25
N THR A 74 1.19 14.96 -4.13
CA THR A 74 0.24 13.87 -4.33
C THR A 74 -0.76 13.79 -3.18
N PRO A 75 -2.05 13.52 -3.45
CA PRO A 75 -2.63 13.04 -4.72
C PRO A 75 -2.82 14.12 -5.81
N SER A 76 -2.62 13.72 -7.07
CA SER A 76 -2.83 14.53 -8.29
C SER A 76 -3.27 13.64 -9.45
N GLU A 77 -3.73 14.23 -10.55
CA GLU A 77 -4.08 13.49 -11.78
C GLU A 77 -2.91 12.61 -12.24
N SER A 78 -1.69 13.11 -12.10
CA SER A 78 -0.47 12.38 -12.48
C SER A 78 -0.25 11.11 -11.66
N SER A 79 -0.57 11.12 -10.37
CA SER A 79 -0.39 9.94 -9.50
C SER A 79 -1.52 8.95 -9.66
N VAL A 80 -2.75 9.42 -9.86
CA VAL A 80 -3.90 8.56 -10.16
C VAL A 80 -3.68 7.80 -11.48
N LEU A 81 -3.25 8.49 -12.54
CA LEU A 81 -2.94 7.87 -13.83
C LEU A 81 -1.77 6.88 -13.76
N LYS A 82 -0.74 7.19 -12.96
CA LYS A 82 0.36 6.24 -12.77
C LYS A 82 -0.09 5.03 -11.95
N ARG A 83 -0.90 5.21 -10.90
CA ARG A 83 -1.34 4.12 -10.02
C ARG A 83 -2.04 3.02 -10.80
N VAL A 84 -2.98 3.39 -11.68
CA VAL A 84 -3.73 2.42 -12.49
C VAL A 84 -2.87 1.61 -13.47
N ALA A 85 -1.66 2.09 -13.78
CA ALA A 85 -0.69 1.37 -14.61
C ALA A 85 0.33 0.59 -13.78
N TYR A 86 0.83 1.18 -12.69
CA TYR A 86 1.94 0.63 -11.92
C TYR A 86 1.51 -0.49 -10.97
N GLU A 87 0.38 -0.39 -10.28
CA GLU A 87 -0.05 -1.46 -9.36
C GLU A 87 -0.28 -2.80 -10.12
N PRO A 88 -0.99 -2.82 -11.26
CA PRO A 88 -1.10 -4.05 -12.06
C PRO A 88 0.24 -4.51 -12.64
N LEU A 89 1.12 -3.60 -13.06
CA LEU A 89 2.45 -3.94 -13.56
C LEU A 89 3.27 -4.68 -12.50
N PHE A 90 3.29 -4.18 -11.27
CA PHE A 90 4.03 -4.81 -10.17
C PHE A 90 3.38 -6.12 -9.75
N LEU A 91 2.04 -6.18 -9.66
CA LEU A 91 1.34 -7.43 -9.34
C LEU A 91 1.60 -8.51 -10.39
N ALA A 92 1.51 -8.17 -11.68
CA ALA A 92 1.81 -9.09 -12.78
C ALA A 92 3.28 -9.55 -12.75
N HIS A 93 4.23 -8.66 -12.43
CA HIS A 93 5.63 -9.06 -12.27
C HIS A 93 5.80 -10.11 -11.15
N LEU A 94 5.17 -9.89 -9.99
CA LEU A 94 5.26 -10.83 -8.87
C LEU A 94 4.56 -12.16 -9.18
N LEU A 95 3.37 -12.13 -9.81
CA LEU A 95 2.59 -13.32 -10.13
C LEU A 95 3.13 -14.10 -11.32
N ASP A 96 3.43 -13.41 -12.43
CA ASP A 96 3.66 -14.04 -13.73
C ASP A 96 5.14 -14.26 -14.01
N GLU A 97 6.02 -13.35 -13.61
CA GLU A 97 7.47 -13.48 -13.86
C GLU A 97 8.16 -14.19 -12.70
N LEU A 98 7.91 -13.75 -11.46
CA LEU A 98 8.57 -14.32 -10.28
C LEU A 98 7.82 -15.52 -9.69
N LYS A 99 6.55 -15.73 -10.05
CA LYS A 99 5.70 -16.80 -9.50
C LYS A 99 5.67 -16.78 -7.97
N VAL A 100 5.46 -15.61 -7.37
CA VAL A 100 5.33 -15.44 -5.92
C VAL A 100 4.00 -16.05 -5.47
N ALA A 101 4.04 -17.05 -4.61
CA ALA A 101 2.84 -17.69 -4.09
C ALA A 101 2.19 -16.82 -2.99
N GLY A 102 0.85 -16.87 -2.91
CA GLY A 102 0.09 -16.23 -1.84
C GLY A 102 -0.03 -14.69 -1.92
N ILE A 103 0.64 -14.02 -2.86
CA ILE A 103 0.44 -12.58 -3.10
C ILE A 103 -0.99 -12.33 -3.63
N LEU A 104 -1.71 -11.44 -2.97
CA LEU A 104 -3.09 -11.10 -3.30
C LEU A 104 -3.19 -9.73 -3.98
N GLN A 105 -2.37 -8.78 -3.53
CA GLN A 105 -2.49 -7.38 -3.97
C GLN A 105 -1.16 -6.64 -3.83
N VAL A 106 -0.91 -5.75 -4.78
CA VAL A 106 0.10 -4.69 -4.66
C VAL A 106 -0.63 -3.36 -4.53
N THR A 107 -0.25 -2.55 -3.54
CA THR A 107 -0.78 -1.20 -3.34
C THR A 107 0.36 -0.22 -3.20
N MET A 108 0.30 0.88 -3.95
CA MET A 108 1.31 1.91 -3.96
C MET A 108 0.78 3.14 -3.23
N HIS A 109 1.38 3.47 -2.08
CA HIS A 109 0.93 4.58 -1.25
C HIS A 109 1.08 5.91 -2.00
N GLU A 110 0.02 6.72 -2.05
CA GLU A 110 -0.02 7.92 -2.89
C GLU A 110 0.25 9.21 -2.11
N ALA A 111 -0.47 9.43 -1.01
CA ALA A 111 -0.51 10.72 -0.33
C ALA A 111 0.89 11.15 0.15
N LEU A 112 1.34 12.34 -0.25
CA LEU A 112 2.66 12.93 0.07
C LEU A 112 3.90 12.16 -0.45
N SER A 113 3.84 10.84 -0.61
CA SER A 113 5.00 10.02 -0.93
C SER A 113 5.28 9.91 -2.42
N ASN A 114 4.32 10.28 -3.28
CA ASN A 114 4.21 9.70 -4.63
C ASN A 114 3.96 8.19 -4.56
N ILE A 115 3.42 7.59 -5.63
CA ILE A 115 3.16 6.15 -5.68
C ILE A 115 4.44 5.28 -5.66
N ARG A 116 5.60 5.82 -6.06
CA ARG A 116 6.80 5.01 -6.31
C ARG A 116 7.51 4.52 -5.03
N PRO A 117 7.74 5.34 -3.99
CA PRO A 117 8.67 4.96 -2.93
C PRO A 117 8.14 3.91 -1.95
N VAL A 118 6.83 3.88 -1.68
CA VAL A 118 6.23 3.06 -0.63
C VAL A 118 5.23 2.07 -1.26
N ILE A 119 5.50 0.79 -1.10
CA ILE A 119 4.72 -0.31 -1.67
C ILE A 119 4.25 -1.24 -0.54
N PHE A 120 2.97 -1.55 -0.51
CA PHE A 120 2.36 -2.57 0.33
C PHE A 120 2.09 -3.82 -0.49
N LEU A 121 2.48 -4.97 0.02
CA LEU A 121 2.20 -6.29 -0.54
C LEU A 121 1.26 -7.02 0.42
N ARG A 122 0.07 -7.38 -0.04
CA ARG A 122 -0.90 -8.12 0.79
C ARG A 122 -0.83 -9.60 0.45
N PHE A 123 -0.60 -10.43 1.45
CA PHE A 123 -0.44 -11.88 1.30
C PHE A 123 -1.55 -12.64 2.02
N ALA A 124 -1.94 -13.79 1.44
CA ALA A 124 -2.82 -14.74 2.09
C ALA A 124 -2.21 -15.23 3.40
N ASP A 125 -3.05 -15.45 4.42
CA ASP A 125 -2.58 -16.01 5.68
C ASP A 125 -1.98 -17.41 5.48
N GLY A 126 -0.90 -17.71 6.22
CA GLY A 126 -0.16 -18.97 6.07
C GLY A 126 0.78 -19.03 4.87
N THR A 127 0.94 -17.94 4.10
CA THR A 127 1.97 -17.87 3.05
C THR A 127 3.35 -18.11 3.66
N ALA A 128 4.15 -18.98 3.01
CA ALA A 128 5.48 -19.32 3.48
C ALA A 128 6.40 -18.08 3.50
N ARG A 129 7.25 -17.98 4.53
CA ARG A 129 8.12 -16.82 4.77
C ARG A 129 9.01 -16.50 3.56
N ASP A 130 9.58 -17.51 2.92
CA ASP A 130 10.43 -17.36 1.74
C ASP A 130 9.68 -16.74 0.55
N GLU A 131 8.42 -17.08 0.34
CA GLU A 131 7.57 -16.47 -0.69
C GLU A 131 7.22 -15.00 -0.37
N VAL A 132 6.99 -14.67 0.91
CA VAL A 132 6.82 -13.26 1.34
C VAL A 132 8.07 -12.44 1.04
N TRP A 133 9.25 -12.95 1.41
CA TRP A 133 10.52 -12.28 1.16
C TRP A 133 10.86 -12.18 -0.33
N LYS A 134 10.55 -13.20 -1.11
CA LYS A 134 10.66 -13.17 -2.58
C LYS A 134 9.80 -12.07 -3.18
N GLY A 135 8.58 -11.87 -2.69
CA GLY A 135 7.73 -10.75 -3.09
C GLY A 135 8.30 -9.38 -2.71
N LEU A 136 8.79 -9.23 -1.48
CA LEU A 136 9.45 -8.00 -1.00
C LEU A 136 10.63 -7.61 -1.89
N HIS A 137 11.53 -8.55 -2.20
CA HIS A 137 12.68 -8.30 -3.07
C HIS A 137 12.26 -8.04 -4.51
N GLY A 138 11.28 -8.78 -5.04
CA GLY A 138 10.77 -8.60 -6.40
C GLY A 138 10.23 -7.19 -6.61
N ALA A 139 9.40 -6.70 -5.68
CA ALA A 139 8.87 -5.34 -5.73
C ALA A 139 9.97 -4.28 -5.58
N ALA A 140 10.96 -4.52 -4.70
CA ALA A 140 12.02 -3.55 -4.44
C ALA A 140 13.03 -3.37 -5.60
N THR A 141 13.09 -4.32 -6.52
CA THR A 141 14.13 -4.40 -7.58
C THR A 141 13.61 -4.20 -9.00
N LEU A 142 12.31 -4.36 -9.25
CA LEU A 142 11.71 -4.22 -10.58
C LEU A 142 12.03 -2.88 -11.27
N GLN A 143 11.95 -1.77 -10.54
CA GLN A 143 12.30 -0.44 -11.03
C GLN A 143 13.10 0.32 -9.98
N ALA A 144 14.26 0.86 -10.37
CA ALA A 144 15.21 1.49 -9.46
C ALA A 144 14.61 2.64 -8.61
N GLN A 145 13.67 3.39 -9.19
CA GLN A 145 12.98 4.51 -8.54
C GLN A 145 11.81 4.10 -7.64
N CYS A 146 11.45 2.81 -7.58
CA CYS A 146 10.31 2.30 -6.84
C CYS A 146 10.74 1.38 -5.68
N GLY A 147 9.89 1.23 -4.67
CA GLY A 147 10.11 0.27 -3.59
C GLY A 147 11.30 0.63 -2.69
N LYS A 148 11.43 1.92 -2.34
CA LYS A 148 12.36 2.35 -1.28
C LYS A 148 11.94 1.77 0.07
N ILE A 149 10.63 1.67 0.29
CA ILE A 149 10.00 1.02 1.43
C ILE A 149 9.02 -0.01 0.86
N VAL A 150 9.22 -1.28 1.19
CA VAL A 150 8.28 -2.35 0.81
C VAL A 150 7.85 -3.08 2.07
N ILE A 151 6.54 -3.17 2.31
CA ILE A 151 5.99 -3.78 3.52
C ILE A 151 5.01 -4.86 3.11
N ALA A 152 5.23 -6.09 3.58
CA ALA A 152 4.29 -7.19 3.43
C ALA A 152 3.33 -7.23 4.62
N VAL A 153 2.04 -7.38 4.36
CA VAL A 153 0.97 -7.46 5.37
C VAL A 153 0.06 -8.64 5.09
N SER A 154 -0.60 -9.14 6.14
CA SER A 154 -1.59 -10.21 6.02
C SER A 154 -2.86 -9.76 5.31
N GLU A 155 -3.63 -10.72 4.84
CA GLU A 155 -4.88 -10.49 4.13
C GLU A 155 -5.96 -9.80 4.97
N ASP A 156 -5.86 -9.72 6.29
CA ASP A 156 -6.80 -8.96 7.10
C ASP A 156 -6.50 -7.44 7.15
N ILE A 157 -5.33 -7.02 6.66
CA ILE A 157 -4.89 -5.62 6.68
C ILE A 157 -5.29 -4.93 5.40
N ASP A 158 -6.10 -3.86 5.51
CA ASP A 158 -6.40 -2.96 4.41
C ASP A 158 -5.17 -2.07 4.11
N PRO A 159 -4.54 -2.18 2.92
CA PRO A 159 -3.35 -1.41 2.58
C PRO A 159 -3.64 0.09 2.35
N HIS A 160 -4.90 0.51 2.31
CA HIS A 160 -5.29 1.92 2.27
C HIS A 160 -5.49 2.53 3.66
N ASN A 161 -5.50 1.72 4.73
CA ASN A 161 -5.56 2.19 6.11
C ASN A 161 -4.17 2.14 6.78
N LEU A 162 -3.51 3.29 6.87
CA LEU A 162 -2.19 3.40 7.50
C LEU A 162 -2.19 3.04 8.99
N ASP A 163 -3.30 3.24 9.71
CA ASP A 163 -3.40 2.83 11.11
C ASP A 163 -3.37 1.30 11.24
N ALA A 164 -4.01 0.58 10.31
CA ALA A 164 -3.95 -0.88 10.24
C ALA A 164 -2.55 -1.38 9.85
N ILE A 165 -1.86 -0.69 8.93
CA ILE A 165 -0.46 -0.97 8.60
C ILE A 165 0.44 -0.80 9.83
N PHE A 166 0.32 0.30 10.57
CA PHE A 166 1.12 0.53 11.78
C PHE A 166 0.80 -0.47 12.88
N TRP A 167 -0.47 -0.85 13.04
CA TRP A 167 -0.85 -1.92 13.96
C TRP A 167 -0.19 -3.26 13.59
N SER A 168 -0.20 -3.64 12.30
CA SER A 168 0.48 -4.85 11.81
C SER A 168 1.98 -4.80 12.08
N LEU A 169 2.63 -3.67 11.78
CA LEU A 169 4.07 -3.47 12.05
C LEU A 169 4.39 -3.60 13.54
N ALA A 170 3.56 -3.02 14.42
CA ALA A 170 3.81 -2.98 15.86
C ALA A 170 3.70 -4.37 16.52
N TYR A 171 2.76 -5.20 16.08
CA TYR A 171 2.43 -6.46 16.77
C TYR A 171 2.79 -7.73 16.00
N ARG A 172 3.16 -7.64 14.72
CA ARG A 172 3.44 -8.82 13.86
C ARG A 172 4.84 -8.83 13.25
N SER A 173 5.64 -7.81 13.53
CA SER A 173 7.01 -7.71 13.03
C SER A 173 8.01 -7.60 14.18
N ARG A 174 9.05 -8.42 14.15
CA ARG A 174 10.22 -8.29 15.00
C ARG A 174 11.35 -7.68 14.19
N ALA A 175 11.70 -6.42 14.44
CA ALA A 175 12.65 -5.68 13.60
C ALA A 175 14.01 -6.38 13.37
N ALA A 176 14.50 -7.18 14.34
CA ALA A 176 15.75 -7.92 14.17
C ALA A 176 15.66 -9.10 13.18
N GLU A 177 14.46 -9.61 12.92
CA GLU A 177 14.20 -10.79 12.10
C GLU A 177 13.46 -10.44 10.81
N ASP A 178 12.55 -9.47 10.89
CA ASP A 178 11.55 -9.18 9.87
C ASP A 178 11.81 -7.87 9.13
N LEU A 179 12.98 -7.23 9.33
CA LEU A 179 13.40 -6.04 8.60
C LEU A 179 14.76 -6.27 7.93
N GLU A 180 14.82 -5.94 6.65
CA GLU A 180 16.08 -5.90 5.89
C GLU A 180 16.36 -4.48 5.38
N ILE A 181 17.59 -4.01 5.58
CA ILE A 181 18.06 -2.75 5.00
C ILE A 181 18.66 -3.03 3.62
N VAL A 182 18.06 -2.43 2.59
CA VAL A 182 18.59 -2.47 1.23
C VAL A 182 19.55 -1.29 1.04
N ARG A 183 20.82 -1.59 0.79
CA ARG A 183 21.88 -0.60 0.58
C ARG A 183 22.08 -0.32 -0.91
N ASP A 184 22.81 0.74 -1.19
CA ASP A 184 23.31 1.08 -2.54
C ASP A 184 22.22 1.20 -3.61
N ARG A 185 21.05 1.69 -3.21
CA ARG A 185 19.96 1.99 -4.13
C ARG A 185 20.31 3.22 -4.97
N LYS A 186 19.83 3.25 -6.20
CA LYS A 186 19.87 4.47 -7.02
C LYS A 186 19.07 5.58 -6.32
N VAL A 187 19.62 6.79 -6.27
CA VAL A 187 18.89 7.96 -5.78
C VAL A 187 17.64 8.16 -6.65
N GLY A 188 16.48 8.15 -6.01
CA GLY A 188 15.19 8.35 -6.68
C GLY A 188 14.91 9.81 -7.02
N HIS A 189 13.73 10.06 -7.61
CA HIS A 189 13.22 11.42 -7.84
C HIS A 189 12.86 12.06 -6.50
N GLY A 190 13.48 13.20 -6.17
CA GLY A 190 13.34 13.86 -4.88
C GLY A 190 14.22 15.11 -4.77
N PRO A 191 14.08 15.89 -3.68
CA PRO A 191 14.90 17.08 -3.48
C PRO A 191 16.39 16.71 -3.41
N LYS A 192 17.24 17.51 -4.09
CA LYS A 192 18.69 17.34 -4.05
C LYS A 192 19.18 17.55 -2.62
N SER A 193 19.59 16.47 -1.96
CA SER A 193 19.98 16.49 -0.55
C SER A 193 21.48 16.75 -0.32
N GLY A 194 22.28 16.84 -1.40
CA GLY A 194 23.74 16.96 -1.33
C GLY A 194 24.45 15.74 -0.73
N ARG A 195 23.70 14.70 -0.34
CA ARG A 195 24.24 13.41 0.10
C ARG A 195 24.70 12.60 -1.12
N GLY A 196 25.63 11.67 -0.90
CA GLY A 196 26.35 10.93 -1.94
C GLY A 196 25.48 10.20 -2.97
N ALA A 197 26.13 9.56 -3.95
CA ALA A 197 25.48 9.01 -5.14
C ALA A 197 24.57 7.79 -4.92
N SER A 198 24.42 7.31 -3.68
CA SER A 198 23.57 6.16 -3.33
C SER A 198 22.61 6.47 -2.19
N ASP A 199 21.46 5.79 -2.21
CA ASP A 199 20.39 5.84 -1.22
C ASP A 199 20.22 4.46 -0.57
N SER A 200 19.38 4.37 0.45
CA SER A 200 19.00 3.10 1.08
C SER A 200 17.50 2.98 1.24
N GLY A 201 17.03 1.76 1.44
CA GLY A 201 15.63 1.43 1.66
C GLY A 201 15.48 0.35 2.71
N PHE A 202 14.25 -0.06 2.97
CA PHE A 202 13.99 -1.18 3.86
C PHE A 202 12.79 -2.01 3.41
N LEU A 203 12.90 -3.31 3.63
CA LEU A 203 11.85 -4.30 3.41
C LEU A 203 11.38 -4.81 4.77
N ILE A 204 10.08 -4.92 4.97
CA ILE A 204 9.53 -5.37 6.25
C ILE A 204 8.47 -6.44 6.02
N ASP A 205 8.62 -7.58 6.69
CA ASP A 205 7.59 -8.61 6.79
C ASP A 205 6.71 -8.38 8.03
N ALA A 206 5.59 -7.69 7.85
CA ALA A 206 4.58 -7.44 8.88
C ALA A 206 3.38 -8.39 8.77
N THR A 207 3.52 -9.54 8.09
CA THR A 207 2.48 -10.58 8.03
C THR A 207 2.31 -11.28 9.39
N ARG A 208 1.15 -11.89 9.63
CA ARG A 208 0.91 -12.73 10.80
C ARG A 208 1.78 -13.99 10.72
N LYS A 209 2.49 -14.30 11.81
CA LYS A 209 3.45 -15.44 11.88
C LYS A 209 2.86 -16.70 12.53
N HIS A 210 1.78 -16.56 13.30
CA HIS A 210 1.05 -17.60 14.00
C HIS A 210 -0.36 -17.09 14.32
N ASP A 211 -1.26 -17.97 14.71
CA ASP A 211 -2.61 -17.59 15.10
C ASP A 211 -2.60 -16.61 16.28
N LEU A 212 -3.44 -15.58 16.19
CA LEU A 212 -3.57 -14.52 17.20
C LEU A 212 -4.99 -14.50 17.77
N PRO A 213 -5.17 -13.95 18.99
CA PRO A 213 -6.50 -13.69 19.52
C PRO A 213 -7.28 -12.77 18.58
N PRO A 214 -8.63 -12.86 18.54
CA PRO A 214 -9.43 -12.05 17.64
C PRO A 214 -9.25 -10.56 17.89
N LEU A 215 -9.45 -9.76 16.84
CA LEU A 215 -9.47 -8.31 17.00
C LEU A 215 -10.61 -7.92 17.94
N ALA A 216 -10.30 -7.15 18.98
CA ALA A 216 -11.22 -6.76 20.05
C ALA A 216 -12.23 -5.67 19.63
N LEU A 217 -12.96 -5.93 18.55
CA LEU A 217 -14.11 -5.18 18.09
C LEU A 217 -15.37 -6.05 18.23
N PRO A 218 -16.57 -5.45 18.36
CA PRO A 218 -17.81 -6.22 18.35
C PRO A 218 -17.94 -7.04 17.06
N SER A 219 -18.57 -8.22 17.14
CA SER A 219 -18.76 -9.05 15.95
C SER A 219 -19.61 -8.34 14.89
N GLN A 220 -19.50 -8.82 13.65
CA GLN A 220 -20.19 -8.24 12.51
C GLN A 220 -21.69 -8.06 12.75
N THR A 221 -22.36 -9.06 13.34
CA THR A 221 -23.79 -9.02 13.66
C THR A 221 -24.18 -7.79 14.48
N TYR A 222 -23.40 -7.43 15.50
CA TYR A 222 -23.70 -6.26 16.33
C TYR A 222 -23.39 -4.95 15.62
N MET A 223 -22.29 -4.90 14.86
CA MET A 223 -21.90 -3.71 14.12
C MET A 223 -22.89 -3.40 12.99
N GLU A 224 -23.43 -4.43 12.33
CA GLU A 224 -24.47 -4.29 11.32
C GLU A 224 -25.81 -3.85 11.93
N ALA A 225 -26.25 -4.48 13.03
CA ALA A 225 -27.45 -4.05 13.75
C ALA A 225 -27.34 -2.59 14.25
N ALA A 226 -26.17 -2.20 14.74
CA ALA A 226 -25.92 -0.81 15.15
C ALA A 226 -26.00 0.17 13.97
N ARG A 227 -25.52 -0.23 12.78
CA ARG A 227 -25.66 0.58 11.55
C ARG A 227 -27.13 0.72 11.15
N GLU A 228 -27.91 -0.35 11.20
CA GLU A 228 -29.34 -0.31 10.87
C GLU A 228 -30.09 0.68 11.78
N ILE A 229 -29.85 0.63 13.10
CA ILE A 229 -30.42 1.58 14.05
C ILE A 229 -29.98 3.01 13.74
N TRP A 230 -28.71 3.21 13.39
CA TRP A 230 -28.17 4.53 13.04
C TRP A 230 -28.88 5.13 11.82
N GLU A 231 -29.11 4.31 10.80
CA GLU A 231 -29.82 4.68 9.58
C GLU A 231 -31.31 4.95 9.83
N GLU A 232 -31.97 4.10 10.64
CA GLU A 232 -33.38 4.29 11.05
C GLU A 232 -33.60 5.62 11.77
N LEU A 233 -32.65 6.01 12.63
CA LEU A 233 -32.69 7.27 13.36
C LEU A 233 -32.41 8.50 12.48
N GLY A 234 -32.10 8.33 11.19
CA GLY A 234 -31.80 9.43 10.27
C GLY A 234 -30.53 10.19 10.63
N LEU A 235 -29.57 9.52 11.27
CA LEU A 235 -28.30 10.13 11.67
C LEU A 235 -27.38 10.35 10.45
N PRO A 236 -26.33 11.19 10.56
CA PRO A 236 -25.45 11.50 9.44
C PRO A 236 -24.85 10.25 8.78
N GLN A 237 -24.64 10.32 7.46
CA GLN A 237 -24.09 9.21 6.68
C GLN A 237 -22.77 8.72 7.28
N LEU A 238 -22.68 7.42 7.54
CA LEU A 238 -21.47 6.79 8.06
C LEU A 238 -20.40 6.65 6.98
N GLN A 239 -19.16 6.98 7.34
CA GLN A 239 -17.98 6.61 6.58
C GLN A 239 -17.28 5.46 7.28
N VAL A 240 -17.74 4.24 6.99
CA VAL A 240 -17.17 3.03 7.59
C VAL A 240 -15.74 2.82 7.08
N ARG A 241 -14.81 2.55 8.00
CA ARG A 241 -13.41 2.24 7.69
C ARG A 241 -13.08 0.84 8.22
N ALA A 242 -12.33 0.07 7.44
CA ALA A 242 -11.84 -1.22 7.89
C ALA A 242 -10.69 -1.04 8.91
N PRO A 243 -10.57 -1.89 9.94
CA PRO A 243 -11.55 -2.91 10.33
C PRO A 243 -12.76 -2.27 11.04
N TRP A 244 -13.97 -2.67 10.64
CA TRP A 244 -15.22 -2.15 11.21
C TRP A 244 -15.79 -3.05 12.32
N HIS A 245 -15.52 -4.35 12.26
CA HIS A 245 -15.98 -5.34 13.22
C HIS A 245 -14.84 -6.29 13.59
N GLY A 246 -15.04 -7.05 14.67
CA GLY A 246 -14.12 -8.10 15.10
C GLY A 246 -14.14 -9.27 14.13
N TYR A 247 -13.01 -9.95 14.05
CA TYR A 247 -12.83 -11.16 13.25
C TYR A 247 -11.81 -12.07 13.93
N SER A 248 -11.93 -13.37 13.65
CA SER A 248 -10.97 -14.36 14.18
C SER A 248 -9.61 -14.19 13.51
N LEU A 249 -8.56 -14.37 14.31
CA LEU A 249 -7.18 -14.44 13.85
C LEU A 249 -6.58 -15.82 14.11
N GLY A 250 -7.42 -16.82 14.38
CA GLY A 250 -7.06 -18.22 14.58
C GLY A 250 -7.04 -18.68 16.04
N ASP A 251 -6.62 -17.83 16.99
CA ASP A 251 -6.50 -18.21 18.40
C ASP A 251 -7.79 -17.91 19.18
N TRP A 252 -8.86 -18.63 18.82
CA TRP A 252 -10.16 -18.55 19.48
C TRP A 252 -10.87 -19.89 19.44
N ASN A 253 -11.14 -20.48 20.61
CA ASN A 253 -11.75 -21.81 20.72
C ASN A 253 -13.24 -21.77 21.05
N GLU A 254 -13.89 -22.93 20.92
CA GLU A 254 -15.34 -23.09 21.17
C GLU A 254 -15.74 -22.74 22.61
N THR A 255 -14.84 -22.94 23.58
CA THR A 255 -15.11 -22.61 24.99
C THR A 255 -15.27 -21.09 25.16
N TRP A 256 -14.37 -20.31 24.58
CA TRP A 256 -14.46 -18.85 24.62
C TRP A 256 -15.60 -18.30 23.78
N GLU A 257 -15.90 -18.94 22.65
CA GLU A 257 -17.09 -18.63 21.87
C GLU A 257 -18.37 -18.83 22.69
N ARG A 258 -18.50 -19.96 23.38
CA ARG A 258 -19.61 -20.23 24.29
C ARG A 258 -19.69 -19.18 25.41
N PHE A 259 -18.55 -18.80 25.99
CA PHE A 259 -18.51 -17.76 27.02
C PHE A 259 -18.97 -16.40 26.49
N ALA A 260 -18.56 -16.02 25.29
CA ALA A 260 -19.00 -14.79 24.65
C ALA A 260 -20.53 -14.80 24.41
N GLN A 261 -21.07 -15.91 23.91
CA GLN A 261 -22.52 -16.08 23.69
C GLN A 261 -23.33 -16.04 25.01
N GLN A 262 -22.82 -16.68 26.06
CA GLN A 262 -23.42 -16.64 27.40
C GLN A 262 -23.41 -15.22 27.96
N ALA A 263 -22.31 -14.48 27.81
CA ALA A 263 -22.19 -13.10 28.26
C ALA A 263 -23.20 -12.17 27.55
N VAL A 264 -23.31 -12.27 26.22
CA VAL A 264 -24.32 -11.54 25.43
C VAL A 264 -25.73 -11.86 25.92
N ALA A 265 -26.02 -13.13 26.17
CA ALA A 265 -27.35 -13.57 26.57
C ALA A 265 -27.67 -13.29 28.06
N GLY A 266 -26.80 -12.58 28.78
CA GLY A 266 -26.97 -12.26 30.20
C GLY A 266 -26.72 -13.44 31.15
N ARG A 267 -26.16 -14.56 30.66
CA ARG A 267 -25.85 -15.78 31.42
C ARG A 267 -24.36 -15.87 31.79
N TRP A 268 -23.77 -14.75 32.17
CA TRP A 268 -22.34 -14.65 32.51
C TRP A 268 -21.97 -15.41 33.79
N ASP A 269 -22.96 -15.72 34.64
CA ASP A 269 -22.83 -16.56 35.83
C ASP A 269 -22.45 -18.00 35.47
N GLU A 270 -22.98 -18.54 34.37
CA GLU A 270 -22.59 -19.87 33.85
C GLU A 270 -21.10 -19.94 33.49
N ASN A 271 -20.52 -18.84 32.97
CA ASN A 271 -19.07 -18.74 32.74
C ASN A 271 -18.31 -18.74 34.07
N GLY A 272 -18.86 -18.02 35.06
CA GLY A 272 -18.34 -17.93 36.41
C GLY A 272 -18.23 -19.29 37.09
N GLU A 273 -19.26 -20.13 37.00
CA GLU A 273 -19.23 -21.49 37.58
C GLU A 273 -18.11 -22.34 36.96
N GLN A 274 -17.97 -22.32 35.63
CA GLN A 274 -16.92 -23.07 34.93
C GLN A 274 -15.51 -22.59 35.28
N THR A 275 -15.29 -21.28 35.30
CA THR A 275 -13.98 -20.70 35.64
C THR A 275 -13.65 -20.84 37.13
N TYR A 276 -14.64 -20.76 38.02
CA TYR A 276 -14.46 -20.94 39.46
C TYR A 276 -14.00 -22.36 39.82
N ALA A 277 -14.50 -23.37 39.11
CA ALA A 277 -14.08 -24.76 39.25
C ALA A 277 -12.63 -25.00 38.76
N ARG A 278 -12.11 -24.15 37.86
CA ARG A 278 -10.76 -24.24 37.30
C ARG A 278 -9.66 -23.56 38.12
N ARG A 279 -10.02 -22.87 39.22
CA ARG A 279 -9.04 -22.14 40.06
C ARG A 279 -8.00 -23.08 40.66
N ARG A 280 -6.73 -22.70 40.54
CA ARG A 280 -5.57 -23.44 41.08
C ARG A 280 -4.59 -22.46 41.72
N GLY A 281 -3.87 -22.91 42.74
CA GLY A 281 -2.76 -22.17 43.36
C GLY A 281 -1.40 -22.55 42.77
N GLY A 282 -0.35 -21.89 43.23
CA GLY A 282 1.04 -22.28 42.93
C GLY A 282 1.57 -21.86 41.55
N MET A 283 0.88 -20.96 40.87
CA MET A 283 1.28 -20.42 39.56
C MET A 283 1.56 -18.93 39.66
N LYS A 284 2.34 -18.42 38.71
CA LYS A 284 2.57 -16.98 38.57
C LYS A 284 1.32 -16.33 37.94
N PRO A 285 0.92 -15.12 38.35
CA PRO A 285 -0.07 -14.34 37.59
C PRO A 285 0.35 -14.19 36.12
N GLU A 286 -0.64 -14.12 35.23
CA GLU A 286 -0.46 -14.07 33.76
C GLU A 286 0.18 -15.34 33.14
N THR A 287 0.19 -16.46 33.84
CA THR A 287 0.48 -17.77 33.21
C THR A 287 -0.71 -18.18 32.32
N PRO A 288 -0.49 -18.48 31.02
CA PRO A 288 -1.57 -18.92 30.15
C PRO A 288 -2.26 -20.18 30.68
N ALA A 289 -3.60 -20.19 30.68
CA ALA A 289 -4.38 -21.33 31.18
C ALA A 289 -4.13 -22.60 30.36
N ARG A 290 -3.95 -22.47 29.04
CA ARG A 290 -3.68 -23.58 28.12
C ARG A 290 -2.40 -24.37 28.48
N ASP A 291 -1.36 -23.67 28.95
CA ASP A 291 -0.08 -24.27 29.35
C ASP A 291 -0.22 -25.17 30.58
N VAL A 292 -1.28 -24.97 31.37
CA VAL A 292 -1.52 -25.65 32.64
C VAL A 292 -2.55 -26.76 32.50
N GLU A 293 -3.55 -26.55 31.65
CA GLU A 293 -4.71 -27.43 31.53
C GLU A 293 -4.55 -28.47 30.42
N GLY A 294 -3.63 -28.25 29.46
CA GLY A 294 -3.29 -29.24 28.45
C GLY A 294 -4.31 -29.37 27.32
N ASP A 295 -5.09 -28.32 27.06
CA ASP A 295 -6.02 -28.25 25.93
C ASP A 295 -5.27 -27.65 24.72
N ASP A 296 -5.08 -28.47 23.67
CA ASP A 296 -4.80 -28.04 22.29
C ASP A 296 -6.12 -27.65 21.59
#